data_AF-A0A091MFT3-F1
#
_entry.id   AF-A0A091MFT3-F1
#
_cell.length_a   1.000
_cell.length_b   1.000
_cell.length_c   1.000
_cell.angle_alpha   90.00
_cell.angle_beta   90.00
_cell.angle_gamma   90.00
#
_symmetry.space_group_name_H-M   'P 1'
#
loop_
_entity.id
_entity.type
_entity.pdbx_description
1 polymer ?
#
loop_
_entity_poly.entity_id
_entity_poly.type
_entity_poly.pdbx_seq_one_letter_code
_entity_poly.pdbx_strand_id
1 'polypeptide(L)'
;VELEPVKLLSTQDHLEHSLAVERRRIRLGHVQVFQNLMQESNKEGDYYIFEEEDAVPTELTHVQSIELVLPPHANHHGNTFGGQIMAWMETVASISASRLCRSYPVLKSVDMFKFWGPSFVGDRLVFNAIVNNTFQNSVEVGVRVEAYNCEEWIRDQPRHINSAFLIFNAVNDKGELLPFPRVKP
;
A
#
# COMPACT_ATOMS: atom_id res chain seq x y z
N VAL A 1 -6.82 -9.75 -28.54
CA VAL A 1 -8.22 -9.41 -28.16
C VAL A 1 -8.47 -8.01 -28.70
N GLU A 2 -9.36 -7.88 -29.69
CA GLU A 2 -9.86 -6.56 -30.09
C GLU A 2 -10.91 -6.14 -29.07
N LEU A 3 -10.69 -5.02 -28.39
CA LEU A 3 -11.63 -4.46 -27.42
C LEU A 3 -12.56 -3.51 -28.17
N GLU A 4 -13.86 -3.66 -27.95
CA GLU A 4 -14.84 -2.73 -28.52
C GLU A 4 -14.62 -1.31 -27.97
N PRO A 5 -14.76 -0.27 -28.81
CA PRO A 5 -14.65 1.10 -28.37
C PRO A 5 -15.80 1.47 -27.42
N VAL A 6 -15.47 2.23 -26.38
CA VAL A 6 -16.47 2.73 -25.40
C VAL A 6 -17.45 3.66 -26.12
N LYS A 7 -18.75 3.44 -25.94
CA LYS A 7 -19.79 4.33 -26.46
C LYS A 7 -19.81 5.63 -25.63
N LEU A 8 -19.66 6.77 -26.29
CA LEU A 8 -19.64 8.10 -25.66
C LEU A 8 -20.97 8.80 -25.99
N LEU A 9 -21.81 9.00 -24.98
CA LEU A 9 -23.17 9.54 -25.14
C LEU A 9 -23.28 10.99 -24.66
N SER A 10 -22.55 11.33 -23.60
CA SER A 10 -22.57 12.65 -22.97
C SER A 10 -21.29 13.46 -23.27
N THR A 11 -21.35 14.78 -23.08
CA THR A 11 -20.14 15.63 -23.11
C THR A 11 -19.12 15.20 -22.05
N GLN A 12 -19.60 14.73 -20.89
CA GLN A 12 -18.77 14.19 -19.83
C GLN A 12 -18.03 12.91 -20.28
N ASP A 13 -18.67 12.02 -21.03
CA ASP A 13 -18.04 10.78 -21.50
C ASP A 13 -16.86 11.08 -22.43
N HIS A 14 -17.02 12.06 -23.33
CA HIS A 14 -15.97 12.50 -24.24
C HIS A 14 -14.79 13.13 -23.49
N LEU A 15 -15.08 13.92 -22.44
CA LEU A 15 -14.06 14.49 -21.57
C LEU A 15 -13.31 13.39 -20.81
N GLU A 16 -14.01 12.46 -20.16
CA GLU A 16 -13.41 11.36 -19.42
C GLU A 16 -12.57 10.44 -20.30
N HIS A 17 -13.02 10.17 -21.53
CA HIS A 17 -12.26 9.41 -22.50
C HIS A 17 -10.94 10.11 -22.86
N SER A 18 -10.98 11.43 -23.04
CA SER A 18 -9.76 12.22 -23.32
C SER A 18 -8.82 12.24 -22.12
N LEU A 19 -9.36 12.46 -20.91
CA LEU A 19 -8.59 12.45 -19.66
C LEU A 19 -8.01 11.08 -19.32
N ALA A 20 -8.62 9.98 -19.77
CA ALA A 20 -8.10 8.64 -19.54
C ALA A 20 -6.70 8.42 -20.12
N VAL A 21 -6.37 9.10 -21.23
CA VAL A 21 -5.03 9.07 -21.85
C VAL A 21 -4.00 9.73 -20.94
N GLU A 22 -4.32 10.91 -20.41
CA GLU A 22 -3.44 11.64 -19.49
C GLU A 22 -3.26 10.89 -18.17
N ARG A 23 -4.35 10.35 -17.58
CA ARG A 23 -4.27 9.47 -16.40
C ARG A 23 -3.45 8.21 -16.67
N ARG A 24 -3.47 7.67 -17.90
CA ARG A 24 -2.62 6.53 -18.28
C ARG A 24 -1.14 6.92 -18.32
N ARG A 25 -0.82 8.11 -18.85
CA ARG A 25 0.55 8.62 -18.88
C ARG A 25 1.12 8.75 -17.46
N ILE A 26 0.34 9.31 -16.53
CA ILE A 26 0.71 9.39 -15.10
C ILE A 26 0.97 8.01 -14.50
N ARG A 27 0.06 7.05 -14.69
CA ARG A 27 0.19 5.67 -14.20
C ARG A 27 1.46 4.96 -14.70
N LEU A 28 1.81 5.16 -15.96
CA LEU A 28 2.99 4.54 -16.56
C LEU A 28 4.30 5.22 -16.14
N GLY A 29 4.28 6.55 -15.96
CA GLY A 29 5.45 7.33 -15.56
C GLY A 29 5.76 7.30 -14.06
N HIS A 30 4.78 6.94 -13.22
CA HIS A 30 4.88 7.05 -11.76
C HIS A 30 6.13 6.39 -11.15
N VAL A 31 6.45 5.17 -11.57
CA VAL A 31 7.62 4.43 -11.05
C VAL A 31 8.91 5.19 -11.38
N GLN A 32 9.03 5.73 -12.60
CA GLN A 32 10.21 6.50 -13.00
C GLN A 32 10.31 7.83 -12.24
N VAL A 33 9.19 8.53 -12.06
CA VAL A 33 9.16 9.79 -11.28
C VAL A 33 9.63 9.54 -9.85
N PHE A 34 9.12 8.51 -9.20
CA PHE A 34 9.55 8.14 -7.85
C PHE A 34 11.03 7.78 -7.79
N GLN A 35 11.53 6.99 -8.74
CA GLN A 35 12.95 6.63 -8.82
C GLN A 35 13.86 7.86 -9.00
N ASN A 36 13.45 8.83 -9.81
CA ASN A 36 14.21 10.07 -10.01
C ASN A 36 14.29 10.89 -8.71
N LEU A 37 13.17 11.06 -8.00
CA LEU A 37 13.13 11.77 -6.72
C LEU A 37 14.02 11.09 -5.66
N MET A 38 14.01 9.75 -5.60
CA MET A 38 14.86 8.99 -4.69
C MET A 38 16.37 9.13 -5.02
N GLN A 39 16.72 9.33 -6.29
CA GLN A 39 18.11 9.59 -6.68
C GLN A 39 18.57 11.00 -6.30
N GLU A 40 17.66 11.96 -6.18
CA GLU A 40 17.95 13.31 -5.71
C GLU A 40 18.14 13.32 -4.20
N SER A 41 17.22 12.72 -3.44
CA SER A 41 17.31 12.67 -1.97
C SER A 41 18.54 11.90 -1.47
N ASN A 42 18.88 10.77 -2.10
CA ASN A 42 20.06 9.98 -1.72
C ASN A 42 21.40 10.68 -2.00
N LYS A 43 21.43 11.72 -2.85
CA LYS A 43 22.65 12.52 -3.09
C LYS A 43 22.92 13.54 -1.99
N GLU A 44 21.90 13.93 -1.24
CA GLU A 44 22.03 14.95 -0.19
C GLU A 44 22.51 14.39 1.15
N GLY A 45 22.62 13.07 1.32
CA GLY A 45 23.31 12.47 2.49
C GLY A 45 22.72 12.82 3.86
N ASP A 46 21.55 13.45 3.88
CA ASP A 46 20.90 14.01 5.07
C ASP A 46 20.14 12.92 5.85
N TYR A 47 20.88 11.91 6.34
CA TYR A 47 20.46 11.18 7.53
C TYR A 47 20.62 12.14 8.72
N TYR A 48 19.64 13.00 8.93
CA TYR A 48 19.55 13.74 10.18
C TYR A 48 19.27 12.74 11.31
N ILE A 49 20.33 12.26 11.95
CA ILE A 49 20.27 11.61 13.25
C ILE A 49 19.89 12.70 14.25
N PHE A 50 18.60 13.01 14.35
CA PHE A 50 18.10 13.71 15.51
C PHE A 50 18.09 12.70 16.66
N GLU A 51 18.98 12.90 17.64
CA GLU A 51 18.83 12.31 18.97
C GLU A 51 17.60 12.97 19.63
N GLU A 52 16.41 12.64 19.14
CA GLU A 52 15.19 12.89 19.89
C GLU A 52 14.96 11.69 20.80
N GLU A 53 15.24 11.89 22.10
CA GLU A 53 15.04 10.89 23.17
C GLU A 53 13.63 10.26 23.14
N ASP A 54 12.64 10.95 22.58
CA ASP A 54 11.24 10.52 22.52
C ASP A 54 10.81 9.89 21.18
N ALA A 55 11.71 9.69 20.22
CA ALA A 55 11.37 9.08 18.93
C ALA A 55 11.17 7.55 19.04
N VAL A 56 10.04 7.06 18.51
CA VAL A 56 9.63 5.66 18.57
C VAL A 56 10.32 4.86 17.45
N PRO A 57 11.03 3.75 17.73
CA PRO A 57 11.55 2.87 16.68
C PRO A 57 10.44 2.29 15.81
N THR A 58 10.58 2.40 14.48
CA THR A 58 9.60 1.85 13.53
C THR A 58 9.44 0.34 13.64
N GLU A 59 10.49 -0.39 14.05
CA GLU A 59 10.46 -1.84 14.27
C GLU A 59 9.32 -2.29 15.20
N LEU A 60 8.97 -1.48 16.21
CA LEU A 60 7.87 -1.78 17.15
C LEU A 60 6.50 -1.79 16.46
N THR A 61 6.39 -1.16 15.29
CA THR A 61 5.15 -1.09 14.49
C THR A 61 5.05 -2.20 13.45
N HIS A 62 6.05 -3.09 13.35
CA HIS A 62 6.06 -4.15 12.34
C HIS A 62 4.97 -5.20 12.58
N VAL A 63 4.09 -5.39 11.60
CA VAL A 63 3.03 -6.40 11.61
C VAL A 63 3.25 -7.35 10.44
N GLN A 64 3.20 -8.64 10.74
CA GLN A 64 3.12 -9.69 9.73
C GLN A 64 1.80 -10.44 9.88
N SER A 65 1.10 -10.65 8.77
CA SER A 65 -0.06 -11.54 8.70
C SER A 65 0.04 -12.43 7.46
N ILE A 66 -0.64 -13.58 7.50
CA ILE A 66 -0.69 -14.53 6.40
C ILE A 66 -2.13 -14.93 6.16
N GLU A 67 -2.58 -14.82 4.91
CA GLU A 67 -3.92 -15.22 4.49
C GLU A 67 -3.83 -16.32 3.44
N LEU A 68 -4.68 -17.34 3.57
CA LEU A 68 -4.82 -18.38 2.56
C LEU A 68 -5.87 -17.94 1.53
N VAL A 69 -5.52 -17.97 0.25
CA VAL A 69 -6.46 -17.67 -0.82
C VAL A 69 -7.42 -18.86 -0.98
N LEU A 70 -8.67 -18.66 -0.59
CA LEU A 70 -9.76 -19.61 -0.71
C LEU A 70 -10.60 -19.30 -1.96
N PRO A 71 -11.45 -20.25 -2.43
CA PRO A 71 -12.31 -20.01 -3.59
C PRO A 71 -13.13 -18.72 -3.57
N PRO A 72 -13.69 -18.25 -2.44
CA PRO A 72 -14.42 -16.96 -2.40
C PRO A 72 -13.55 -15.74 -2.66
N HIS A 73 -12.23 -15.85 -2.49
CA HIS A 73 -11.26 -14.76 -2.65
C HIS A 73 -10.85 -14.58 -4.12
N ALA A 74 -11.36 -15.40 -5.03
CA ALA A 74 -10.95 -15.45 -6.42
C ALA A 74 -12.14 -15.50 -7.39
N ASN A 75 -11.90 -15.11 -8.63
CA ASN A 75 -12.86 -15.31 -9.71
C ASN A 75 -12.95 -16.79 -10.11
N HIS A 76 -13.90 -17.11 -10.99
CA HIS A 76 -14.13 -18.48 -11.46
C HIS A 76 -12.96 -19.12 -12.22
N HIS A 77 -11.96 -18.33 -12.64
CA HIS A 77 -10.71 -18.83 -13.21
C HIS A 77 -9.62 -19.07 -12.14
N GLY A 78 -9.94 -18.88 -10.86
CA GLY A 78 -9.01 -19.03 -9.75
C GLY A 78 -8.07 -17.84 -9.52
N ASN A 79 -8.24 -16.72 -10.23
CA ASN A 79 -7.43 -15.52 -10.00
C ASN A 79 -7.96 -14.73 -8.81
N THR A 80 -7.08 -14.42 -7.87
CA THR A 80 -7.41 -13.66 -6.64
C THR A 80 -7.93 -12.28 -7.00
N PHE A 81 -9.01 -11.84 -6.35
CA PHE A 81 -9.52 -10.49 -6.52
C PHE A 81 -8.54 -9.47 -5.92
N GLY A 82 -8.13 -8.48 -6.72
CA GLY A 82 -7.30 -7.37 -6.20
C GLY A 82 -7.97 -6.61 -5.05
N GLY A 83 -9.30 -6.51 -5.06
CA GLY A 83 -10.07 -5.94 -3.94
C GLY A 83 -9.90 -6.70 -2.64
N GLN A 84 -9.79 -8.03 -2.68
CA GLN A 84 -9.56 -8.85 -1.50
C GLN A 84 -8.16 -8.62 -0.93
N ILE A 85 -7.14 -8.54 -1.80
CA ILE A 85 -5.76 -8.22 -1.39
C ILE A 85 -5.72 -6.84 -0.72
N MET A 86 -6.39 -5.84 -1.29
CA MET A 86 -6.46 -4.49 -0.70
C MET A 86 -7.15 -4.47 0.67
N ALA A 87 -8.20 -5.28 0.86
CA ALA A 87 -8.88 -5.38 2.16
C ALA A 87 -7.93 -5.93 3.24
N TRP A 88 -7.20 -7.01 2.94
CA TRP A 88 -6.22 -7.55 3.88
C TRP A 88 -5.05 -6.60 4.13
N MET A 89 -4.56 -5.90 3.10
CA MET A 89 -3.52 -4.88 3.24
C MET A 89 -3.93 -3.76 4.20
N GLU A 90 -5.16 -3.23 4.05
CA GLU A 90 -5.68 -2.17 4.91
C GLU A 90 -5.73 -2.64 6.36
N THR A 91 -6.22 -3.85 6.61
CA THR A 91 -6.31 -4.41 7.96
C THR A 91 -4.94 -4.50 8.62
N VAL A 92 -3.94 -5.03 7.92
CA VAL A 92 -2.57 -5.18 8.46
C VAL A 92 -1.91 -3.81 8.66
N ALA A 93 -2.11 -2.88 7.73
CA ALA A 93 -1.59 -1.51 7.84
C ALA A 93 -2.21 -0.73 9.01
N SER A 94 -3.52 -0.88 9.21
CA SER A 94 -4.26 -0.26 10.31
C SER A 94 -3.75 -0.74 11.66
N ILE A 95 -3.43 -2.04 11.80
CA ILE A 95 -2.80 -2.59 13.01
C ILE A 95 -1.42 -1.97 13.24
N SER A 96 -0.62 -1.82 12.18
CA SER A 96 0.71 -1.18 12.26
C SER A 96 0.61 0.28 12.71
N ALA A 97 -0.29 1.07 12.12
CA ALA A 97 -0.57 2.45 12.56
C ALA A 97 -1.07 2.51 14.01
N SER A 98 -1.94 1.57 14.41
CA SER A 98 -2.48 1.48 15.78
C SER A 98 -1.40 1.25 16.82
N ARG A 99 -0.34 0.48 16.48
CA ARG A 99 0.81 0.27 17.39
C ARG A 99 1.57 1.55 17.69
N LEU A 100 1.58 2.50 16.74
CA LEU A 100 2.23 3.79 16.93
C LEU A 100 1.37 4.76 17.74
N CYS A 101 0.11 4.97 17.35
CA CYS A 101 -0.74 5.99 17.97
C CYS A 101 -1.51 5.51 19.21
N ARG A 102 -1.55 4.20 19.48
CA ARG A 102 -2.35 3.58 20.55
C ARG A 102 -3.82 4.06 20.54
N SER A 103 -4.34 4.33 19.35
CA SER A 103 -5.70 4.82 19.08
C SER A 103 -6.24 4.12 17.83
N TYR A 104 -7.44 4.51 17.37
CA TYR A 104 -8.06 3.99 16.16
C TYR A 104 -7.66 4.84 14.94
N PRO A 105 -6.72 4.37 14.10
CA PRO A 105 -6.39 5.07 12.87
C PRO A 105 -7.50 4.91 11.84
N VAL A 106 -7.73 5.96 11.08
CA VAL A 106 -8.69 6.01 9.97
C VAL A 106 -7.91 6.21 8.68
N LEU A 107 -8.18 5.34 7.70
CA LEU A 107 -7.56 5.43 6.39
C LEU A 107 -7.94 6.74 5.70
N LYS A 108 -6.94 7.56 5.37
CA LYS A 108 -7.11 8.84 4.68
C LYS A 108 -6.93 8.67 3.17
N SER A 109 -5.89 7.97 2.76
CA SER A 109 -5.58 7.73 1.34
C SER A 109 -4.72 6.49 1.17
N VAL A 110 -4.76 5.93 -0.04
CA VAL A 110 -3.85 4.89 -0.50
C VAL A 110 -3.16 5.42 -1.74
N ASP A 111 -1.83 5.34 -1.77
CA ASP A 111 -1.05 5.79 -2.90
C ASP A 111 -1.26 4.92 -4.13
N MET A 112 -0.95 5.47 -5.29
CA MET A 112 -1.06 4.73 -6.54
C MET A 112 -0.02 3.61 -6.58
N PHE A 113 -0.50 2.36 -6.69
CA PHE A 113 0.35 1.19 -6.82
C PHE A 113 -0.06 0.31 -8.01
N LYS A 114 0.73 -0.74 -8.25
CA LYS A 114 0.53 -1.71 -9.31
C LYS A 114 0.62 -3.13 -8.76
N PHE A 115 -0.23 -4.03 -9.26
CA PHE A 115 -0.04 -5.46 -9.13
C PHE A 115 0.99 -5.95 -10.16
N TRP A 116 2.11 -6.48 -9.67
CA TRP A 116 3.24 -6.95 -10.47
C TRP A 116 3.06 -8.37 -10.97
N GLY A 117 2.35 -9.21 -10.21
CA GLY A 117 2.11 -10.61 -10.55
C GLY A 117 0.72 -11.08 -10.16
N PRO A 118 0.26 -12.22 -10.73
CA PRO A 118 -1.00 -12.84 -10.34
C PRO A 118 -0.86 -13.59 -9.01
N SER A 119 -2.01 -13.82 -8.37
CA SER A 119 -2.18 -14.68 -7.21
C SER A 119 -3.36 -15.62 -7.47
N PHE A 120 -3.27 -16.86 -7.02
CA PHE A 120 -4.25 -17.91 -7.31
C PHE A 120 -4.83 -18.55 -6.05
N VAL A 121 -5.98 -19.21 -6.18
CA VAL A 121 -6.54 -20.05 -5.10
C VAL A 121 -5.50 -21.08 -4.66
N GLY A 122 -5.30 -21.18 -3.34
CA GLY A 122 -4.27 -22.02 -2.72
C GLY A 122 -2.95 -21.29 -2.43
N ASP A 123 -2.74 -20.08 -2.96
CA ASP A 123 -1.59 -19.26 -2.57
C ASP A 123 -1.72 -18.81 -1.11
N ARG A 124 -0.58 -18.71 -0.43
CA ARG A 124 -0.43 -18.01 0.85
C ARG A 124 0.04 -16.60 0.55
N LEU A 125 -0.75 -15.61 0.94
CA LEU A 125 -0.36 -14.21 0.85
C LEU A 125 0.22 -13.76 2.18
N VAL A 126 1.49 -13.38 2.18
CA VAL A 126 2.19 -12.81 3.33
C VAL A 126 2.15 -11.28 3.20
N PHE A 127 1.64 -10.63 4.24
CA PHE A 127 1.56 -9.18 4.34
C PHE A 127 2.54 -8.72 5.41
N ASN A 128 3.53 -7.93 5.02
CA ASN A 128 4.45 -7.28 5.95
C ASN A 128 4.17 -5.78 5.93
N ALA A 129 3.80 -5.21 7.07
CA ALA A 129 3.51 -3.79 7.22
C ALA A 129 4.36 -3.14 8.31
N ILE A 130 4.81 -1.92 8.07
CA ILE A 130 5.58 -1.13 9.03
C ILE A 130 5.29 0.36 8.80
N VAL A 131 5.33 1.16 9.87
CA VAL A 131 5.31 2.62 9.73
C VAL A 131 6.61 3.06 9.06
N ASN A 132 6.49 3.82 7.98
CA ASN A 132 7.64 4.40 7.29
C ASN A 132 8.01 5.77 7.88
N ASN A 133 7.02 6.64 8.05
CA ASN A 133 7.24 7.99 8.55
C ASN A 133 5.94 8.61 9.10
N THR A 134 6.09 9.72 9.82
CA THR A 134 4.99 10.50 10.40
C THR A 134 5.06 11.95 9.95
N PHE A 135 3.92 12.51 9.55
CA PHE A 135 3.76 13.90 9.13
C PHE A 135 2.69 14.58 9.99
N GLN A 136 3.12 15.21 11.09
CA GLN A 136 2.28 15.89 12.10
C GLN A 136 1.06 15.08 12.56
N ASN A 137 -0.06 15.15 11.82
CA ASN A 137 -1.34 14.51 12.12
C ASN A 137 -1.63 13.28 11.25
N SER A 138 -0.64 12.80 10.50
CA SER A 138 -0.75 11.63 9.64
C SER A 138 0.46 10.72 9.75
N VAL A 139 0.24 9.43 9.48
CA VAL A 139 1.27 8.40 9.45
C VAL A 139 1.20 7.66 8.13
N GLU A 140 2.37 7.40 7.53
CA GLU A 140 2.50 6.51 6.37
C GLU A 140 2.87 5.10 6.84
N VAL A 141 2.11 4.12 6.40
CA VAL A 141 2.39 2.70 6.59
C VAL A 141 2.67 2.07 5.24
N GLY A 142 3.86 1.49 5.09
CA GLY A 142 4.20 0.66 3.93
C GLY A 142 3.72 -0.77 4.14
N VAL A 143 3.13 -1.37 3.11
CA VAL A 143 2.77 -2.80 3.09
C VAL A 143 3.38 -3.46 1.88
N ARG A 144 4.05 -4.60 2.08
CA ARG A 144 4.55 -5.48 1.03
C ARG A 144 3.77 -6.79 1.06
N VAL A 145 3.27 -7.20 -0.10
CA VAL A 145 2.50 -8.44 -0.29
C VAL A 145 3.30 -9.42 -1.13
N GLU A 146 3.47 -10.62 -0.62
CA GLU A 146 4.16 -11.72 -1.28
C GLU A 146 3.23 -12.93 -1.37
N ALA A 147 3.23 -13.61 -2.52
CA ALA A 147 2.49 -14.85 -2.71
C ALA A 147 3.43 -16.05 -2.75
N TYR A 148 2.97 -17.14 -2.16
CA TYR A 148 3.63 -18.44 -2.21
C TYR A 148 2.60 -19.51 -2.57
N ASN A 149 2.83 -20.23 -3.66
CA ASN A 149 2.20 -21.53 -3.85
C ASN A 149 2.83 -22.58 -2.91
N CYS A 150 2.36 -23.83 -2.93
CA CYS A 150 2.87 -24.87 -2.04
C CYS A 150 4.37 -25.17 -2.21
N GLU A 151 4.91 -25.17 -3.43
CA GLU A 151 6.33 -25.45 -3.66
C GLU A 151 7.21 -24.25 -3.33
N GLU A 152 6.78 -23.04 -3.73
CA GLU A 152 7.43 -21.78 -3.43
C GLU A 152 7.54 -21.53 -1.92
N TRP A 153 6.51 -21.91 -1.16
CA TRP A 153 6.51 -21.84 0.30
C TRP A 153 7.62 -22.71 0.92
N ILE A 154 7.83 -23.91 0.40
CA ILE A 154 8.86 -24.84 0.90
C ILE A 154 10.28 -24.34 0.53
N ARG A 155 10.40 -23.69 -0.64
CA ARG A 155 11.70 -23.21 -1.16
C ARG A 155 12.04 -21.78 -0.75
N ASP A 156 11.15 -21.10 -0.04
CA ASP A 156 11.28 -19.68 0.32
C ASP A 156 11.50 -18.77 -0.90
N GLN A 157 10.67 -18.96 -1.93
CA GLN A 157 10.74 -18.22 -3.20
C GLN A 157 9.45 -17.44 -3.45
N PRO A 158 9.27 -16.25 -2.82
CA PRO A 158 8.06 -15.45 -2.99
C PRO A 158 7.92 -14.85 -4.38
N ARG A 159 6.66 -14.69 -4.81
CA ARG A 159 6.28 -13.75 -5.86
C ARG A 159 5.86 -12.43 -5.22
N HIS A 160 6.57 -11.34 -5.52
CA HIS A 160 6.13 -10.00 -5.10
C HIS A 160 4.85 -9.62 -5.86
N ILE A 161 3.74 -9.49 -5.15
CA ILE A 161 2.45 -9.18 -5.75
C ILE A 161 2.27 -7.68 -5.90
N ASN A 162 2.44 -6.94 -4.80
CA ASN A 162 2.43 -5.48 -4.81
C ASN A 162 3.04 -4.93 -3.52
N SER A 163 3.37 -3.64 -3.58
CA SER A 163 3.61 -2.83 -2.39
C SER A 163 2.72 -1.60 -2.46
N ALA A 164 2.18 -1.16 -1.34
CA ALA A 164 1.42 0.08 -1.26
C ALA A 164 1.79 0.87 -0.01
N PHE A 165 1.50 2.16 -0.07
CA PHE A 165 1.68 3.11 1.01
C PHE A 165 0.32 3.66 1.37
N LEU A 166 -0.04 3.53 2.65
CA LEU A 166 -1.33 3.91 3.17
C LEU A 166 -1.12 5.05 4.17
N ILE A 167 -1.87 6.13 4.00
CA ILE A 167 -1.84 7.27 4.92
C ILE A 167 -3.02 7.16 5.87
N PHE A 168 -2.73 7.17 7.17
CA PHE A 168 -3.72 7.18 8.22
C PHE A 168 -3.69 8.47 9.01
N ASN A 169 -4.85 8.87 9.52
CA ASN A 169 -5.00 9.86 10.57
C ASN A 169 -5.54 9.19 11.83
N ALA A 170 -5.33 9.78 13.00
CA ALA A 170 -6.02 9.37 14.22
C ALA A 170 -6.91 10.52 14.71
N VAL A 171 -8.09 10.19 15.22
CA VAL A 171 -9.02 11.16 15.81
C VAL A 171 -9.33 10.77 17.26
N ASN A 172 -9.54 11.76 18.12
CA ASN A 172 -10.00 11.54 19.48
C ASN A 172 -11.54 11.44 19.55
N ASP A 173 -12.08 11.18 20.74
CA ASP A 173 -13.53 11.07 20.98
C ASP A 173 -14.32 12.36 20.64
N LYS A 174 -13.63 13.49 20.51
CA LYS A 174 -14.20 14.79 20.14
C LYS A 174 -14.13 15.06 18.63
N GLY A 175 -13.54 14.15 17.85
CA GLY A 175 -13.32 14.30 16.41
C GLY A 175 -12.12 15.17 16.03
N GLU A 176 -11.25 15.52 16.99
CA GLU A 176 -10.04 16.30 16.74
C GLU A 176 -8.90 15.38 16.28
N LEU A 177 -8.08 15.86 15.34
CA LEU A 177 -6.92 15.12 14.86
C LEU A 177 -5.85 15.01 15.94
N LEU A 178 -5.30 13.80 16.10
CA LEU A 178 -4.22 13.50 17.02
C LEU A 178 -2.86 13.63 16.30
N PRO A 179 -1.87 14.29 16.91
CA PRO A 179 -0.52 14.27 16.40
C PRO A 179 0.09 12.87 16.61
N PHE A 180 0.88 12.41 15.64
CA PHE A 180 1.63 11.17 15.76
C PHE A 180 3.00 11.43 16.40
N PRO A 181 3.50 10.50 17.25
CA PRO A 181 4.87 10.59 17.75
C PRO A 181 5.85 10.46 16.59
N ARG A 182 6.99 11.15 16.68
CA ARG A 182 8.03 11.01 15.66
C ARG A 182 8.61 9.60 15.67
N VAL A 183 8.97 9.11 14.49
CA VAL A 183 9.53 7.77 14.32
C VAL A 183 11.00 7.83 13.93
N LYS A 184 11.77 6.84 14.38
CA LYS A 184 13.14 6.60 13.92
C LYS A 184 13.24 5.27 13.18
N PRO A 185 13.96 5.22 12.04
CA PRO A 185 14.19 3.98 11.29
C PRO A 185 14.75 2.87 12.17
#